data_AF-A0A4Y1R9A3-F1
#
_entry.id   AF-A0A4Y1R9A3-F1
#
_cell.length_a   1.000
_cell.length_b   1.000
_cell.length_c   1.000
_cell.angle_alpha   90.00
_cell.angle_beta   90.00
_cell.angle_gamma   90.00
#
_symmetry.space_group_name_H-M   'P 1'
#
loop_
_entity.id
_entity.type
_entity.pdbx_description
1 polymer ?
#
loop_
_entity_poly.entity_id
_entity_poly.type
_entity_poly.pdbx_seq_one_letter_code
_entity_poly.pdbx_strand_id
1 'polypeptide(L)'
;MDGSAYYKDQRIGSISGLLPPFYQGPKNTTIVAGSFTGATLTVNSQRWMEFINDRSRGTVVFRLEFSATIRFRIQSWDSKRHRMHANCDVDVGQDGFILPVSKDRRCPVYFT
;
A
#
# COMPACT_ATOMS: atom_id res chain seq x y z
N MET A 1 -2.06 -4.08 -11.04
CA MET A 1 -1.93 -4.00 -9.57
C MET A 1 -2.80 -2.85 -9.11
N ASP A 2 -3.55 -3.05 -8.04
CA ASP A 2 -4.43 -2.04 -7.47
C ASP A 2 -4.05 -1.84 -6.00
N GLY A 3 -4.29 -0.65 -5.46
CA GLY A 3 -3.98 -0.34 -4.08
C GLY A 3 -5.00 0.61 -3.44
N SER A 4 -5.07 0.55 -2.12
CA SER A 4 -5.83 1.47 -1.27
C SER A 4 -4.98 1.97 -0.12
N ALA A 5 -5.18 3.23 0.26
CA ALA A 5 -4.58 3.83 1.44
C ALA A 5 -5.69 4.13 2.46
N TYR A 6 -5.42 3.83 3.73
CA TYR A 6 -6.35 4.02 4.82
C TYR A 6 -5.70 4.81 5.95
N TYR A 7 -6.49 5.68 6.56
CA TYR A 7 -6.23 6.17 7.90
C TYR A 7 -7.22 5.48 8.85
N LYS A 8 -6.71 4.65 9.76
CA LYS A 8 -7.52 3.73 10.57
C LYS A 8 -8.44 2.89 9.65
N ASP A 9 -9.75 2.97 9.84
CA ASP A 9 -10.74 2.20 9.08
C ASP A 9 -11.26 2.95 7.84
N GLN A 10 -10.77 4.17 7.59
CA GLN A 10 -11.27 5.03 6.54
C GLN A 10 -10.35 5.02 5.34
N ARG A 11 -10.88 4.66 4.17
CA ARG A 11 -10.13 4.76 2.91
C ARG A 11 -9.94 6.22 2.53
N ILE A 12 -8.69 6.64 2.40
CA ILE A 12 -8.26 8.01 2.06
C ILE A 12 -7.61 8.09 0.67
N GLY A 13 -7.52 6.97 -0.03
CA GLY A 13 -7.08 6.99 -1.41
C GLY A 13 -7.13 5.62 -2.04
N SER A 14 -7.16 5.61 -3.35
CA SER A 14 -7.08 4.41 -4.16
C SER A 14 -6.25 4.66 -5.40
N ILE A 15 -5.66 3.60 -5.93
CA ILE A 15 -4.98 3.61 -7.22
C ILE A 15 -5.31 2.30 -7.93
N SER A 16 -5.73 2.40 -9.18
CA SER A 16 -6.05 1.24 -10.00
C SER A 16 -5.11 1.20 -11.19
N GLY A 17 -4.70 -0.01 -11.60
CA GLY A 17 -3.82 -0.15 -12.76
C GLY A 17 -2.41 0.45 -12.56
N LEU A 18 -1.92 0.50 -11.32
CA LEU A 18 -0.59 1.03 -10.96
C LEU A 18 0.57 0.41 -11.76
N LEU A 19 0.40 -0.85 -12.16
CA LEU A 19 1.43 -1.61 -12.87
C LEU A 19 0.76 -2.47 -13.95
N PRO A 20 1.11 -2.28 -15.25
CA PRO A 20 0.63 -3.15 -16.31
C PRO A 20 1.22 -4.56 -16.16
N PRO A 21 0.60 -5.59 -16.75
CA PRO A 21 1.13 -6.95 -16.71
C PRO A 21 2.52 -7.02 -17.35
N PHE A 22 3.47 -7.65 -16.66
CA PHE A 22 4.83 -7.84 -17.16
C PHE A 22 5.43 -9.13 -16.59
N TYR A 23 6.49 -9.61 -17.24
CA TYR A 23 7.28 -10.73 -16.74
C TYR A 23 8.44 -10.20 -15.87
N GLN A 24 8.51 -10.65 -14.62
CA GLN A 24 9.66 -10.40 -13.76
C GLN A 24 10.56 -11.65 -13.74
N GLY A 25 11.80 -11.50 -14.22
CA GLY A 25 12.79 -12.57 -14.20
C GLY A 25 13.21 -12.98 -12.79
N PRO A 26 13.88 -14.14 -12.65
CA PRO A 26 14.33 -14.65 -11.36
C PRO A 26 15.32 -13.68 -10.70
N LYS A 27 15.21 -13.53 -9.36
CA LYS A 27 16.07 -12.67 -8.53
C LYS A 27 16.11 -11.19 -8.96
N ASN A 28 15.07 -10.71 -9.61
CA ASN A 28 14.93 -9.30 -9.96
C ASN A 28 13.92 -8.60 -9.02
N THR A 29 14.05 -7.28 -8.88
CA THR A 29 13.12 -6.42 -8.13
C THR A 29 12.67 -5.28 -9.03
N THR A 30 11.35 -5.13 -9.19
CA THR A 30 10.76 -4.00 -9.92
C THR A 30 10.32 -2.93 -8.92
N ILE A 31 10.83 -1.71 -9.09
CA ILE A 31 10.36 -0.55 -8.33
C ILE A 31 9.06 -0.06 -8.98
N VAL A 32 8.03 0.14 -8.15
CA VAL A 32 6.72 0.61 -8.59
C VAL A 32 6.44 1.94 -7.88
N ALA A 33 6.09 2.96 -8.66
CA ALA A 33 5.80 4.30 -8.16
C ALA A 33 4.45 4.77 -8.66
N GLY A 34 3.68 5.41 -7.79
CA GLY A 34 2.40 6.01 -8.12
C GLY A 34 1.86 6.83 -6.96
N SER A 35 0.74 7.51 -7.19
CA SER A 35 0.10 8.37 -6.20
C SER A 35 -1.33 7.94 -5.99
N PHE A 36 -1.70 7.68 -4.75
CA PHE A 36 -3.09 7.45 -4.39
C PHE A 36 -3.89 8.73 -4.61
N THR A 37 -5.07 8.60 -5.23
CA THR A 37 -6.00 9.71 -5.45
C THR A 37 -7.39 9.33 -4.94
N GLY A 38 -8.30 10.29 -4.87
CA GLY A 38 -9.72 9.98 -4.83
C GLY A 38 -10.36 9.73 -3.46
N ALA A 39 -9.75 10.12 -2.34
CA ALA A 39 -10.52 10.35 -1.12
C ALA A 39 -9.90 11.46 -0.26
N THR A 40 -10.60 12.56 -0.09
CA THR A 40 -10.39 13.37 1.12
C THR A 40 -10.78 12.51 2.31
N LEU A 41 -10.11 12.66 3.45
CA LEU A 41 -10.67 12.19 4.73
C LEU A 41 -12.09 12.76 4.77
N THR A 42 -13.09 11.92 4.49
CA THR A 42 -14.51 12.21 4.67
C THR A 42 -14.62 12.97 5.97
N VAL A 43 -15.05 14.23 5.89
CA VAL A 43 -14.98 15.25 6.94
C VAL A 43 -16.02 14.94 8.03
N ASN A 44 -16.05 13.69 8.50
CA ASN A 44 -16.62 13.42 9.80
C ASN A 44 -15.68 14.10 10.80
N SER A 45 -16.21 15.08 11.53
CA SER A 45 -15.47 15.92 12.47
C SER A 45 -14.60 15.10 13.42
N GLN A 46 -15.06 13.91 13.82
CA GLN A 46 -14.30 13.02 14.70
C GLN A 46 -13.01 12.51 14.06
N ARG A 47 -13.06 11.95 12.83
CA ARG A 47 -11.88 11.38 12.18
C ARG A 47 -10.84 12.44 11.81
N TRP A 48 -11.31 13.64 11.45
CA TRP A 48 -10.43 14.77 11.24
C TRP A 48 -9.72 15.21 12.53
N MET A 49 -10.45 15.32 13.66
CA MET A 49 -9.83 15.64 14.96
C MET A 49 -8.83 14.58 15.41
N GLU A 50 -9.13 13.30 15.22
CA GLU A 50 -8.18 12.22 15.50
C GLU A 50 -6.91 12.37 14.67
N PHE A 51 -7.05 12.64 13.37
CA PHE A 51 -5.91 12.86 12.48
C PHE A 51 -5.05 14.03 12.94
N ILE A 52 -5.66 15.17 13.29
CA ILE A 52 -4.94 16.34 13.79
C ILE A 52 -4.21 16.03 15.11
N ASN A 53 -4.84 15.26 16.01
CA ASN A 53 -4.23 14.87 17.28
C ASN A 53 -3.07 13.87 17.09
N ASP A 54 -3.22 12.90 16.20
CA ASP A 54 -2.17 11.92 15.93
C ASP A 54 -0.98 12.61 15.22
N ARG A 55 -1.28 13.53 14.29
CA ARG A 55 -0.27 14.42 13.72
C ARG A 55 0.43 15.24 14.82
N SER A 56 -0.29 15.94 15.70
CA SER A 56 0.34 16.77 16.75
C SER A 56 1.18 15.97 17.76
N ARG A 57 0.89 14.68 17.92
CA ARG A 57 1.71 13.73 18.71
C ARG A 57 3.02 13.32 18.02
N GLY A 58 3.17 13.58 16.72
CA GLY A 58 4.42 13.34 15.99
C GLY A 58 4.29 12.38 14.82
N THR A 59 3.28 11.52 14.83
CA THR A 59 3.20 10.36 13.93
C THR A 59 1.76 10.08 13.52
N VAL A 60 1.54 9.90 12.22
CA VAL A 60 0.30 9.37 11.67
C VAL A 60 0.59 8.04 10.99
N VAL A 61 -0.15 6.99 11.36
CA VAL A 61 -0.02 5.67 10.75
C VAL A 61 -1.05 5.53 9.63
N PHE A 62 -0.57 5.20 8.44
CA PHE A 62 -1.40 4.86 7.30
C PHE A 62 -1.26 3.37 6.96
N ARG A 63 -2.39 2.70 6.75
CA ARG A 63 -2.42 1.34 6.26
C ARG A 63 -2.52 1.36 4.73
N LEU A 64 -1.57 0.73 4.06
CA LEU A 64 -1.54 0.51 2.62
C LEU A 64 -1.91 -0.94 2.32
N GLU A 65 -2.89 -1.13 1.45
CA GLU A 65 -3.27 -2.44 0.95
C GLU A 65 -3.03 -2.48 -0.56
N PHE A 66 -2.32 -3.51 -1.03
CA PHE A 66 -2.12 -3.75 -2.45
C PHE A 66 -2.65 -5.13 -2.84
N SER A 67 -3.22 -5.22 -4.03
CA SER A 67 -3.57 -6.50 -4.64
C SER A 67 -3.07 -6.61 -6.08
N ALA A 68 -2.58 -7.78 -6.45
CA ALA A 68 -2.10 -8.05 -7.80
C ALA A 68 -2.43 -9.48 -8.23
N THR A 69 -2.80 -9.64 -9.49
CA THR A 69 -2.92 -10.96 -10.11
C THR A 69 -1.55 -11.38 -10.62
N ILE A 70 -1.05 -12.52 -10.15
CA ILE A 70 0.25 -13.06 -10.53
C ILE A 70 0.12 -14.50 -11.06
N ARG A 71 1.15 -14.92 -11.80
CA ARG A 71 1.41 -16.33 -12.16
C ARG A 71 2.89 -16.61 -11.87
N PHE A 72 3.18 -17.80 -11.38
CA PHE A 72 4.54 -18.27 -11.22
C PHE A 72 4.94 -19.06 -12.46
N ARG A 73 6.07 -18.70 -13.07
CA ARG A 73 6.66 -19.48 -14.15
C ARG A 73 7.74 -20.40 -13.59
N ILE A 74 7.56 -21.70 -13.77
CA ILE A 74 8.51 -22.74 -13.36
C ILE A 74 8.94 -23.44 -14.64
N GLN A 75 10.19 -23.17 -15.07
CA GLN A 75 10.72 -23.63 -16.36
C GLN A 75 9.81 -23.20 -17.54
N SER A 76 9.16 -24.16 -18.19
CA SER A 76 8.26 -23.97 -19.33
C SER A 76 6.77 -23.93 -18.93
N TRP A 77 6.43 -24.06 -17.65
CA TRP A 77 5.04 -24.09 -17.17
C TRP A 77 4.68 -22.84 -16.37
N ASP A 78 3.51 -22.28 -16.63
CA ASP A 78 2.91 -21.20 -15.84
C ASP A 78 1.86 -21.76 -14.88
N SER A 79 1.90 -21.31 -13.63
CA SER A 79 0.88 -21.63 -12.64
C SER A 79 -0.48 -21.05 -13.03
N LYS A 80 -1.52 -21.50 -12.32
CA LYS A 80 -2.79 -20.78 -12.31
C LYS A 80 -2.60 -19.33 -11.84
N ARG A 81 -3.58 -18.48 -12.12
CA ARG A 81 -3.60 -17.12 -11.56
C ARG A 81 -3.80 -17.21 -10.05
N HIS A 82 -3.01 -16.46 -9.31
CA HIS A 82 -3.17 -16.22 -7.88
C HIS A 82 -3.39 -14.73 -7.67
N ARG A 83 -4.18 -14.38 -6.66
CA ARG A 83 -4.28 -12.99 -6.20
C ARG A 83 -3.38 -12.82 -4.99
N MET A 84 -2.30 -12.07 -5.19
CA MET A 84 -1.41 -11.62 -4.13
C MET A 84 -2.04 -10.43 -3.41
N HIS A 85 -1.93 -10.40 -2.10
CA HIS A 85 -2.30 -9.27 -1.25
C HIS A 85 -1.12 -8.88 -0.36
N ALA A 86 -0.87 -7.58 -0.22
CA ALA A 86 0.10 -7.03 0.72
C ALA A 86 -0.58 -5.99 1.61
N ASN A 87 -0.28 -6.02 2.90
CA ASN A 87 -0.83 -5.09 3.89
C ASN A 87 0.33 -4.49 4.70
N CYS A 88 0.47 -3.17 4.68
CA CYS A 88 1.59 -2.45 5.26
C CYS A 88 1.11 -1.28 6.10
N ASP A 89 1.58 -1.17 7.34
CA ASP A 89 1.47 0.07 8.10
C ASP A 89 2.71 0.93 7.85
N VAL A 90 2.50 2.21 7.55
CA VAL A 90 3.53 3.21 7.27
C VAL A 90 3.36 4.38 8.24
N ASP A 91 4.38 4.63 9.04
CA ASP A 91 4.45 5.72 9.99
C ASP A 91 4.99 6.96 9.29
N VAL A 92 4.22 8.05 9.33
CA VAL A 92 4.53 9.32 8.67
C VAL A 92 4.65 10.41 9.73
N GLY A 93 5.74 11.18 9.66
CA GLY A 93 6.01 12.29 10.56
C GLY A 93 5.11 13.50 10.30
N GLN A 94 5.17 14.47 11.21
CA GLN A 94 4.46 15.76 11.07
C GLN A 94 4.83 16.56 9.81
N ASP A 95 6.05 16.33 9.33
CA ASP A 95 6.65 16.89 8.12
C ASP A 95 6.15 16.22 6.83
N GLY A 96 5.37 15.14 6.95
CA GLY A 96 4.84 14.38 5.83
C GLY A 96 5.82 13.34 5.26
N PHE A 97 6.99 13.15 5.87
CA PHE A 97 7.96 12.15 5.45
C PHE A 97 7.78 10.81 6.20
N ILE A 98 8.12 9.71 5.53
CA ILE A 98 8.12 8.37 6.14
C ILE A 98 9.18 8.31 7.23
N LEU A 99 8.78 7.90 8.43
CA LEU A 99 9.69 7.72 9.56
C LEU A 99 10.65 6.55 9.29
N PRO A 100 11.89 6.59 9.84
CA PRO A 100 12.88 5.53 9.62
C PRO A 100 12.39 4.11 9.97
N VAL A 101 11.50 3.99 10.97
CA VAL A 101 10.95 2.69 11.43
C VAL A 101 10.13 1.96 10.34
N SER A 102 9.58 2.67 9.37
CA SER A 102 8.78 2.08 8.29
C SER A 102 9.54 1.98 6.97
N LYS A 103 10.77 2.52 6.87
CA LYS A 103 11.60 2.40 5.67
C LYS A 103 12.13 0.97 5.55
N ASP A 104 12.11 0.44 4.32
CA ASP A 104 12.58 -0.91 3.97
C ASP A 104 11.95 -2.05 4.79
N ARG A 105 10.86 -1.77 5.51
CA ARG A 105 10.13 -2.75 6.30
C ARG A 105 9.34 -3.64 5.36
N ARG A 106 9.63 -4.94 5.41
CA ARG A 106 8.91 -5.94 4.62
C ARG A 106 7.46 -6.07 5.12
N CYS A 107 6.51 -5.94 4.20
CA CYS A 107 5.11 -6.15 4.50
C CYS A 107 4.74 -7.64 4.49
N PRO A 108 3.81 -8.08 5.35
CA PRO A 108 3.12 -9.34 5.19
C PRO A 108 2.48 -9.47 3.80
N VAL A 109 2.67 -10.64 3.18
CA VAL A 109 2.10 -10.97 1.88
C VAL A 109 1.43 -12.34 1.97
N TYR A 110 0.22 -12.45 1.43
CA TYR A 110 -0.50 -13.72 1.30
C TYR A 110 -1.13 -13.85 -0.08
N PHE A 111 -1.54 -15.07 -0.42
CA PHE A 111 -2.11 -15.40 -1.72
C PHE A 111 -3.47 -16.08 -1.55
N THR A 112 -4.41 -15.73 -2.42
CA THR A 112 -5.73 -16.39 -2.58
C THR A 112 -5.87 -16.95 -3.99
#